data_AF-A0A1F0TVX7-F1
#
_entry.id   AF-A0A1F0TVX7-F1
#
_cell.length_a   1.000
_cell.length_b   1.000
_cell.length_c   1.000
_cell.angle_alpha   90.00
_cell.angle_beta   90.00
_cell.angle_gamma   90.00
#
_symmetry.space_group_name_H-M   'P 1'
#
loop_
_entity.id
_entity.type
_entity.pdbx_description
1 polymer ?
#
loop_
_entity_poly.entity_id
_entity_poly.type
_entity_poly.pdbx_seq_one_letter_code
_entity_poly.pdbx_strand_id
1 'polypeptide(L)'
;MKTIALWIIGCLALTAIGCTERTDKRTELPLNRIDTAKLRPELKAVVRAYIKVHPQYKTFLLAPTELPADDWSVYPETYFLIGPAFDGLYNGGEFGFMESYPTSYFNLDGHIVFVKTIQEDLTIPDKAAIDAYNRLAEPQDTFDKGTPTPYVHPMKSYIFKAWVVETGFKTTTKLLSTRADTLATVKRVPCNLPNMELLYSNSKARKPRHATKKDTTLNNTAVADSI
;
A
#
# COMPACT_ATOMS: atom_id res chain seq x y z
N MET A 1 -31.23 8.23 -58.53
CA MET A 1 -30.23 8.33 -57.44
C MET A 1 -30.89 8.86 -56.17
N LYS A 2 -31.46 8.01 -55.31
CA LYS A 2 -32.03 8.44 -54.01
C LYS A 2 -32.29 7.31 -52.99
N THR A 3 -31.71 6.12 -53.19
CA THR A 3 -32.00 4.93 -52.36
C THR A 3 -30.77 4.30 -51.71
N ILE A 4 -29.55 4.74 -52.05
CA ILE A 4 -28.31 4.17 -51.50
C ILE A 4 -27.88 4.86 -50.19
N ALA A 5 -28.32 6.10 -49.95
CA ALA A 5 -27.95 6.85 -48.74
C ALA A 5 -28.60 6.33 -47.44
N LEU A 6 -29.69 5.56 -47.54
CA LEU A 6 -30.44 5.07 -46.37
C LEU A 6 -29.86 3.79 -45.75
N TRP A 7 -28.98 3.07 -46.45
CA TRP A 7 -28.34 1.86 -45.91
C TRP A 7 -27.11 2.15 -45.04
N ILE A 8 -26.42 3.28 -45.28
CA ILE A 8 -25.21 3.63 -44.51
C ILE A 8 -25.57 4.17 -43.11
N ILE A 9 -26.72 4.83 -42.97
CA ILE A 9 -27.18 5.37 -41.68
C ILE A 9 -27.71 4.25 -40.77
N GLY A 10 -28.26 3.17 -41.33
CA GLY A 10 -28.68 1.99 -40.57
C GLY A 10 -27.51 1.17 -40.01
N CYS A 11 -26.38 1.12 -40.72
CA CYS A 11 -25.19 0.39 -40.26
C CYS A 11 -24.38 1.15 -39.18
N LEU A 12 -24.46 2.48 -39.12
CA LEU A 12 -23.78 3.26 -38.07
C LEU A 12 -24.52 3.20 -36.72
N ALA A 13 -25.82 2.88 -36.71
CA ALA A 13 -26.59 2.72 -35.48
C ALA A 13 -26.36 1.37 -34.77
N LEU A 14 -25.77 0.38 -35.46
CA LEU A 14 -25.55 -0.96 -34.90
C LEU A 14 -24.16 -1.19 -34.27
N THR A 15 -23.22 -0.25 -34.40
CA THR A 15 -21.89 -0.35 -33.76
C THR A 15 -21.83 0.34 -32.39
N ALA A 16 -22.95 0.87 -31.90
CA ALA A 16 -23.10 1.42 -30.55
C ALA A 16 -23.68 0.41 -29.53
N ILE A 17 -23.67 -0.89 -29.86
CA ILE A 17 -23.49 -1.94 -28.86
C ILE A 17 -21.98 -1.94 -28.56
N GLY A 18 -21.41 -0.86 -28.02
CA GLY A 18 -21.63 -0.59 -26.61
C GLY A 18 -21.21 -1.85 -25.90
N CYS A 19 -19.91 -1.99 -25.62
CA CYS A 19 -19.42 -2.91 -24.60
C CYS A 19 -20.29 -2.67 -23.37
N THR A 20 -21.38 -3.43 -23.24
CA THR A 20 -22.07 -3.58 -21.98
C THR A 20 -21.10 -4.40 -21.17
N GLU A 21 -20.13 -3.68 -20.59
CA GLU A 21 -19.45 -4.10 -19.39
C GLU A 21 -20.55 -4.69 -18.53
N ARG A 22 -20.45 -6.01 -18.28
CA ARG A 22 -21.44 -6.77 -17.53
C ARG A 22 -21.85 -5.89 -16.37
N THR A 23 -23.03 -5.29 -16.46
CA THR A 23 -23.74 -4.77 -15.30
C THR A 23 -24.26 -6.03 -14.64
N ASP A 24 -23.32 -6.80 -14.07
CA ASP A 24 -23.61 -7.83 -13.10
C ASP A 24 -24.54 -7.14 -12.13
N LYS A 25 -25.79 -7.61 -12.10
CA LYS A 25 -26.80 -7.20 -11.12
C LYS A 25 -26.04 -7.06 -9.82
N ARG A 26 -25.91 -5.81 -9.35
CA ARG A 26 -24.98 -5.37 -8.29
C ARG A 26 -25.22 -6.26 -7.09
N THR A 27 -24.55 -7.40 -7.08
CA THR A 27 -24.75 -8.44 -6.08
C THR A 27 -24.14 -7.79 -4.87
N GLU A 28 -24.97 -7.46 -3.89
CA GLU A 28 -24.49 -6.82 -2.67
C GLU A 28 -23.29 -7.64 -2.19
N LEU A 29 -22.17 -6.96 -1.99
CA LEU A 29 -20.97 -7.65 -1.57
C LEU A 29 -21.26 -8.21 -0.18
N PRO A 30 -20.70 -9.38 0.17
CA PRO A 30 -20.83 -9.94 1.51
C PRO A 30 -19.92 -9.17 2.49
N LEU A 31 -20.02 -7.84 2.47
CA LEU A 31 -19.21 -6.86 3.17
C LEU A 31 -20.14 -5.79 3.75
N ASN A 32 -19.67 -5.10 4.78
CA ASN A 32 -20.41 -4.01 5.40
C ASN A 32 -20.50 -2.81 4.45
N ARG A 33 -21.68 -2.58 3.89
CA ARG A 33 -21.93 -1.42 3.03
C ARG A 33 -22.09 -0.16 3.87
N ILE A 34 -21.16 0.77 3.72
CA ILE A 34 -21.27 2.12 4.26
C ILE A 34 -22.21 2.93 3.37
N ASP A 35 -23.19 3.56 4.00
CA ASP A 35 -24.11 4.47 3.31
C ASP A 35 -23.37 5.74 2.86
N THR A 36 -23.17 5.87 1.55
CA THR A 36 -22.50 7.02 0.92
C THR A 36 -23.15 8.37 1.28
N ALA A 37 -24.46 8.39 1.60
CA ALA A 37 -25.13 9.61 2.03
C ALA A 37 -24.60 10.11 3.40
N LYS A 38 -24.21 9.18 4.28
CA LYS A 38 -23.67 9.45 5.61
C LYS A 38 -22.17 9.78 5.61
N LEU A 39 -21.47 9.58 4.49
CA LEU A 39 -20.07 9.99 4.37
C LEU A 39 -19.93 11.51 4.41
N ARG A 40 -18.87 11.96 5.11
CA ARG A 40 -18.47 13.36 5.18
C ARG A 40 -18.32 13.94 3.76
N PRO A 41 -18.88 15.13 3.47
CA PRO A 41 -18.77 15.77 2.15
C PRO A 41 -17.32 15.93 1.68
N GLU A 42 -16.41 16.26 2.60
CA GLU A 42 -15.00 16.49 2.33
C GLU A 42 -14.28 15.19 1.93
N LEU A 43 -14.57 14.08 2.62
CA LEU A 43 -14.08 12.77 2.22
C LEU A 43 -14.56 12.39 0.82
N LYS A 44 -15.85 12.61 0.53
CA LYS A 44 -16.40 12.39 -0.82
C LYS A 44 -15.67 13.25 -1.86
N ALA A 45 -15.36 14.51 -1.55
CA ALA A 45 -14.64 15.39 -2.45
C ALA A 45 -13.23 14.89 -2.76
N VAL A 46 -12.49 14.41 -1.74
CA VAL A 46 -11.15 13.83 -1.92
C VAL A 46 -11.20 12.57 -2.77
N VAL A 47 -12.13 11.65 -2.48
CA VAL A 47 -12.29 10.40 -3.26
C VAL A 47 -12.64 10.71 -4.72
N ARG A 48 -13.55 11.67 -4.97
CA ARG A 48 -13.88 12.11 -6.34
C ARG A 48 -12.69 12.71 -7.07
N ALA A 49 -11.89 13.51 -6.39
CA ALA A 49 -10.67 14.08 -6.96
C ALA A 49 -9.68 12.96 -7.34
N TYR A 50 -9.54 11.93 -6.50
CA TYR A 50 -8.72 10.76 -6.79
C TYR A 50 -9.23 10.00 -8.03
N ILE A 51 -10.54 9.68 -8.07
CA ILE A 51 -11.20 9.01 -9.21
C ILE A 51 -10.95 9.78 -10.51
N LYS A 52 -11.11 11.11 -10.48
CA LYS A 52 -10.91 11.97 -11.65
C LYS A 52 -9.48 11.90 -12.19
N VAL A 53 -8.49 11.78 -11.32
CA VAL A 53 -7.06 11.67 -11.71
C VAL A 53 -6.70 10.26 -12.17
N HIS A 54 -7.42 9.24 -11.67
CA HIS A 54 -7.16 7.84 -11.97
C HIS A 54 -8.39 7.10 -12.53
N PRO A 55 -8.97 7.55 -13.67
CA PRO A 55 -10.22 7.02 -14.20
C PRO A 55 -10.11 5.59 -14.74
N GLN A 56 -8.89 5.05 -14.89
CA GLN A 56 -8.67 3.70 -15.39
C GLN A 56 -8.99 2.61 -14.36
N TYR A 57 -9.06 2.95 -13.06
CA TYR A 57 -9.35 1.99 -12.01
C TYR A 57 -10.83 2.05 -11.65
N LYS A 58 -11.45 0.89 -11.44
CA LYS A 58 -12.84 0.72 -11.03
C LYS A 58 -12.97 0.56 -9.51
N THR A 59 -11.94 0.03 -8.87
CA THR A 59 -11.93 -0.30 -7.45
C THR A 59 -10.77 0.38 -6.72
N PHE A 60 -11.10 1.01 -5.60
CA PHE A 60 -10.16 1.71 -4.73
C PHE A 60 -10.14 1.11 -3.32
N LEU A 61 -9.10 1.42 -2.58
CA LEU A 61 -8.88 1.08 -1.19
C LEU A 61 -8.60 2.36 -0.41
N LEU A 62 -9.27 2.49 0.73
CA LEU A 62 -8.97 3.44 1.78
C LEU A 62 -8.45 2.63 2.98
N ALA A 63 -7.18 2.76 3.29
CA ALA A 63 -6.53 2.00 4.36
C ALA A 63 -5.87 2.94 5.38
N PRO A 64 -5.93 2.63 6.68
CA PRO A 64 -5.25 3.44 7.69
C PRO A 64 -3.73 3.39 7.45
N THR A 65 -3.05 4.49 7.78
CA THR A 65 -1.59 4.54 7.80
C THR A 65 -1.14 5.36 8.99
N GLU A 66 0.04 5.04 9.48
CA GLU A 66 0.77 5.90 10.40
C GLU A 66 1.65 6.85 9.58
N LEU A 67 1.72 8.11 9.99
CA LEU A 67 2.75 9.03 9.52
C LEU A 67 3.79 9.19 10.63
N PRO A 68 5.09 9.31 10.30
CA PRO A 68 6.10 9.62 11.30
C PRO A 68 5.80 10.98 11.91
N ALA A 69 5.27 10.99 13.14
CA ALA A 69 5.01 12.22 13.88
C ALA A 69 6.30 12.68 14.58
N ASP A 70 6.63 13.97 14.48
CA ASP A 70 7.73 14.58 15.22
C ASP A 70 7.41 14.71 16.73
N ASP A 71 6.13 14.56 17.12
CA ASP A 71 5.68 14.77 18.49
C ASP A 71 4.67 13.70 18.92
N TRP A 72 5.05 12.93 19.94
CA TRP A 72 4.24 11.83 20.50
C TRP A 72 3.10 12.35 21.40
N SER A 73 2.97 13.67 21.57
CA SER A 73 2.00 14.31 22.46
C SER A 73 0.68 14.69 21.79
N VAL A 74 0.55 14.54 20.48
CA VAL A 74 -0.69 14.81 19.74
C VAL A 74 -1.46 13.50 19.58
N TYR A 75 -2.74 13.49 19.97
CA TYR A 75 -3.68 12.40 19.68
C TYR A 75 -3.46 11.90 18.25
N PRO A 76 -3.38 10.58 17.98
CA PRO A 76 -3.05 10.10 16.64
C PRO A 76 -4.11 10.61 15.66
N GLU A 77 -3.74 11.60 14.85
CA GLU A 77 -4.53 11.98 13.69
C GLU A 77 -4.68 10.73 12.84
N THR A 78 -5.92 10.37 12.51
CA THR A 78 -6.16 9.15 11.75
C THR A 78 -5.88 9.45 10.28
N TYR A 79 -4.68 9.09 9.82
CA TYR A 79 -4.30 9.21 8.42
C TYR A 79 -4.75 7.98 7.65
N PHE A 80 -5.14 8.20 6.40
CA PHE A 80 -5.54 7.16 5.49
C PHE A 80 -4.83 7.32 4.15
N LEU A 81 -4.46 6.20 3.57
CA LEU A 81 -4.04 6.09 2.18
C LEU A 81 -5.25 5.79 1.32
N ILE A 82 -5.50 6.61 0.30
CA ILE A 82 -6.41 6.27 -0.78
C ILE A 82 -5.62 5.92 -2.04
N GLY A 83 -5.82 4.70 -2.52
CA GLY A 83 -5.22 4.22 -3.76
C GLY A 83 -6.14 3.21 -4.46
N PRO A 84 -5.83 2.82 -5.70
CA PRO A 84 -6.41 1.61 -6.32
C PRO A 84 -6.24 0.37 -5.45
N ALA A 85 -7.25 -0.49 -5.41
CA ALA A 85 -7.19 -1.80 -4.76
C ALA A 85 -6.56 -2.81 -5.72
N PHE A 86 -5.46 -3.48 -5.34
CA PHE A 86 -4.73 -4.38 -6.26
C PHE A 86 -4.80 -5.83 -5.85
N ASP A 87 -4.88 -6.69 -6.86
CA ASP A 87 -4.49 -8.08 -6.67
C ASP A 87 -3.00 -8.14 -6.31
N GLY A 88 -2.62 -9.03 -5.41
CA GLY A 88 -1.29 -9.05 -4.82
C GLY A 88 -1.17 -8.26 -3.51
N LEU A 89 -2.07 -7.31 -3.21
CA LEU A 89 -1.85 -6.40 -2.08
C LEU A 89 -1.97 -7.11 -0.72
N TYR A 90 -2.88 -8.07 -0.56
CA TYR A 90 -3.08 -8.80 0.71
C TYR A 90 -2.70 -10.29 0.62
N ASN A 91 -2.52 -10.82 -0.59
CA ASN A 91 -2.06 -12.19 -0.86
C ASN A 91 -0.58 -12.24 -1.31
N GLY A 92 0.11 -11.11 -1.38
CA GLY A 92 1.51 -11.00 -1.81
C GLY A 92 2.58 -11.41 -0.78
N GLY A 93 2.19 -12.12 0.28
CA GLY A 93 3.09 -12.56 1.34
C GLY A 93 3.75 -11.38 2.08
N GLU A 94 5.07 -11.47 2.29
CA GLU A 94 5.87 -10.45 3.00
C GLU A 94 5.95 -9.08 2.29
N PHE A 95 5.44 -8.98 1.05
CA PHE A 95 5.51 -7.78 0.24
C PHE A 95 4.16 -7.05 0.08
N GLY A 96 3.11 -7.59 0.69
CA GLY A 96 1.78 -7.00 0.77
C GLY A 96 1.47 -6.42 2.15
N PHE A 97 0.24 -5.92 2.31
CA PHE A 97 -0.37 -5.70 3.61
C PHE A 97 -0.60 -7.07 4.25
N MET A 98 0.26 -7.43 5.21
CA MET A 98 0.23 -8.75 5.87
C MET A 98 -0.97 -8.94 6.80
N GLU A 99 -1.76 -7.89 7.01
CA GLU A 99 -2.70 -7.77 8.10
C GLU A 99 -4.07 -7.40 7.52
N SER A 100 -4.91 -8.43 7.41
CA SER A 100 -6.36 -8.39 7.23
C SER A 100 -6.98 -7.67 6.00
N TYR A 101 -8.02 -8.29 5.43
CA TYR A 101 -8.76 -7.75 4.27
C TYR A 101 -9.81 -6.73 4.71
N PRO A 102 -10.13 -5.71 3.89
CA PRO A 102 -11.17 -4.74 4.21
C PRO A 102 -12.54 -5.42 4.34
N THR A 103 -13.26 -5.16 5.44
CA THR A 103 -14.59 -5.74 5.66
C THR A 103 -15.73 -4.80 5.28
N SER A 104 -15.41 -3.56 4.92
CA SER A 104 -16.38 -2.52 4.61
C SER A 104 -16.15 -1.90 3.23
N TYR A 105 -17.20 -1.35 2.62
CA TYR A 105 -17.08 -0.64 1.35
C TYR A 105 -18.17 0.42 1.17
N PHE A 106 -17.94 1.38 0.29
CA PHE A 106 -19.00 2.25 -0.24
C PHE A 106 -18.91 2.35 -1.75
N ASN A 107 -19.97 2.89 -2.36
CA ASN A 107 -20.00 3.20 -3.78
C ASN A 107 -20.00 4.71 -3.97
N LEU A 108 -19.12 5.23 -4.82
CA LEU A 108 -19.10 6.64 -5.19
C LEU A 108 -18.85 6.77 -6.69
N ASP A 109 -19.73 7.50 -7.36
CA ASP A 109 -19.64 7.82 -8.79
C ASP A 109 -19.37 6.58 -9.68
N GLY A 110 -20.05 5.46 -9.39
CA GLY A 110 -19.92 4.19 -10.12
C GLY A 110 -18.76 3.29 -9.68
N HIS A 111 -17.90 3.76 -8.78
CA HIS A 111 -16.71 3.04 -8.32
C HIS A 111 -16.92 2.43 -6.94
N ILE A 112 -16.24 1.31 -6.68
CA ILE A 112 -16.22 0.64 -5.38
C ILE A 112 -15.01 1.17 -4.61
N VAL A 113 -15.22 1.58 -3.36
CA VAL A 113 -14.13 1.94 -2.45
C VAL A 113 -14.19 1.02 -1.24
N PHE A 114 -13.23 0.11 -1.15
CA PHE A 114 -12.99 -0.69 0.04
C PHE A 114 -12.46 0.18 1.16
N VAL A 115 -12.91 -0.09 2.38
CA VAL A 115 -12.47 0.60 3.59
C VAL A 115 -11.93 -0.45 4.55
N LYS A 116 -10.61 -0.40 4.77
CA LYS A 116 -9.96 -1.13 5.85
C LYS A 116 -9.97 -0.25 7.09
N THR A 117 -10.17 -0.86 8.25
CA THR A 117 -9.96 -0.21 9.54
C THR A 117 -8.88 -0.97 10.32
N ILE A 118 -8.60 -0.52 11.54
CA ILE A 118 -7.70 -1.23 12.46
C ILE A 118 -8.38 -2.44 13.13
N GLN A 119 -9.72 -2.51 13.08
CA GLN A 119 -10.46 -3.59 13.73
C GLN A 119 -10.20 -4.94 13.04
N GLU A 120 -10.03 -4.93 11.72
CA GLU A 120 -9.76 -6.15 10.97
C GLU A 120 -8.45 -6.83 11.40
N ASP A 121 -7.46 -6.08 11.90
CA ASP A 121 -6.18 -6.62 12.38
C ASP A 121 -6.32 -7.39 13.70
N LEU A 122 -7.45 -7.24 14.40
CA LEU A 122 -7.76 -7.94 15.65
C LEU A 122 -8.45 -9.29 15.42
N THR A 123 -8.77 -9.63 14.17
CA THR A 123 -9.63 -10.76 13.83
C THR A 123 -9.05 -11.62 12.72
N ILE A 124 -9.45 -12.89 12.68
CA ILE A 124 -9.11 -13.77 11.56
C ILE A 124 -9.89 -13.29 10.34
N PRO A 125 -9.23 -13.09 9.18
CA PRO A 125 -9.91 -12.63 7.97
C PRO A 125 -11.06 -13.56 7.56
N ASP A 126 -12.24 -12.97 7.32
CA ASP A 126 -13.39 -13.70 6.79
C ASP A 126 -13.14 -14.09 5.34
N LYS A 127 -13.38 -15.36 5.00
CA LYS A 127 -13.29 -15.88 3.63
C LYS A 127 -14.14 -15.05 2.66
N ALA A 128 -15.31 -14.57 3.10
CA ALA A 128 -16.16 -13.72 2.26
C ALA A 128 -15.48 -12.39 1.90
N ALA A 129 -14.73 -11.80 2.84
CA ALA A 129 -13.97 -10.57 2.60
C ALA A 129 -12.77 -10.79 1.67
N ILE A 130 -12.05 -11.89 1.87
CA ILE A 130 -10.96 -12.32 0.98
C ILE A 130 -11.48 -12.49 -0.45
N ASP A 131 -12.54 -13.30 -0.62
CA ASP A 131 -13.12 -13.60 -1.93
C ASP A 131 -13.69 -12.33 -2.60
N ALA A 132 -14.33 -11.45 -1.83
CA ALA A 132 -14.87 -10.19 -2.34
C ALA A 132 -13.79 -9.23 -2.84
N TYR A 133 -12.71 -9.07 -2.06
CA TYR A 133 -11.58 -8.22 -2.45
C TYR A 133 -10.89 -8.78 -3.69
N ASN A 134 -10.44 -10.04 -3.66
CA ASN A 134 -9.67 -10.64 -4.75
C ASN A 134 -10.46 -10.71 -6.07
N ARG A 135 -11.79 -10.85 -6.00
CA ARG A 135 -12.65 -10.82 -7.20
C ARG A 135 -12.72 -9.43 -7.85
N LEU A 136 -12.60 -8.36 -7.07
CA LEU A 136 -12.85 -6.97 -7.51
C LEU A 136 -11.60 -6.11 -7.58
N ALA A 137 -10.48 -6.60 -7.05
CA ALA A 137 -9.22 -5.90 -7.09
C ALA A 137 -8.74 -5.72 -8.54
N GLU A 138 -8.06 -4.61 -8.78
CA GLU A 138 -7.47 -4.29 -10.07
C GLU A 138 -6.36 -5.30 -10.40
N PRO A 139 -6.34 -5.83 -11.63
CA PRO A 139 -5.24 -6.68 -12.08
C PRO A 139 -3.91 -5.95 -11.99
N GLN A 140 -2.86 -6.67 -11.60
CA GLN A 140 -1.51 -6.11 -11.51
C GLN A 140 -1.02 -5.52 -12.85
N ASP A 141 -1.42 -6.10 -13.99
CA ASP A 141 -1.09 -5.57 -15.32
C ASP A 141 -1.63 -4.15 -15.58
N THR A 142 -2.80 -3.81 -15.02
CA THR A 142 -3.38 -2.47 -15.11
C THR A 142 -2.54 -1.46 -14.33
N PHE A 143 -1.87 -1.95 -13.29
CA PHE A 143 -0.99 -1.15 -12.45
C PHE A 143 0.37 -0.89 -13.10
N ASP A 144 1.00 -1.91 -13.67
CA ASP A 144 2.38 -1.85 -14.17
C ASP A 144 2.54 -0.96 -15.40
N LYS A 145 1.49 -0.84 -16.24
CA LYS A 145 1.49 0.01 -17.44
C LYS A 145 1.76 1.50 -17.20
N GLY A 146 1.63 1.98 -15.96
CA GLY A 146 1.84 3.38 -15.57
C GLY A 146 2.90 3.58 -14.49
N THR A 147 3.66 2.55 -14.13
CA THR A 147 4.65 2.62 -13.05
C THR A 147 6.06 2.58 -13.67
N PRO A 148 6.90 3.63 -13.50
CA PRO A 148 8.22 3.71 -14.14
C PRO A 148 9.17 2.54 -13.80
N THR A 149 8.92 1.88 -12.67
CA THR A 149 9.58 0.66 -12.22
C THR A 149 8.51 -0.23 -11.59
N PRO A 150 7.94 -1.23 -12.30
CA PRO A 150 7.03 -2.17 -11.68
C PRO A 150 7.81 -2.91 -10.59
N TYR A 151 7.47 -2.63 -9.33
CA TYR A 151 8.13 -3.28 -8.21
C TYR A 151 7.54 -4.68 -8.04
N VAL A 152 8.40 -5.63 -7.67
CA VAL A 152 8.00 -6.96 -7.15
C VAL A 152 7.23 -6.86 -5.81
N HIS A 153 6.93 -5.64 -5.34
CA HIS A 153 6.37 -5.35 -4.02
C HIS A 153 5.03 -4.60 -4.12
N PRO A 154 3.90 -5.32 -4.05
CA PRO A 154 2.55 -4.76 -4.14
C PRO A 154 2.31 -3.58 -3.17
N MET A 155 2.82 -3.65 -1.94
CA MET A 155 2.70 -2.57 -0.97
C MET A 155 3.42 -1.28 -1.42
N LYS A 156 4.66 -1.37 -1.91
CA LYS A 156 5.40 -0.18 -2.38
C LYS A 156 4.70 0.44 -3.58
N SER A 157 4.27 -0.40 -4.50
CA SER A 157 3.45 -0.06 -5.65
C SER A 157 2.21 0.73 -5.23
N TYR A 158 1.45 0.23 -4.25
CA TYR A 158 0.31 0.95 -3.69
C TYR A 158 0.69 2.33 -3.15
N ILE A 159 1.75 2.43 -2.34
CA ILE A 159 2.23 3.69 -1.75
C ILE A 159 2.61 4.72 -2.84
N PHE A 160 3.22 4.30 -3.94
CA PHE A 160 3.59 5.23 -5.04
C PHE A 160 2.38 5.88 -5.73
N LYS A 161 1.21 5.23 -5.71
CA LYS A 161 -0.01 5.77 -6.34
C LYS A 161 -1.02 6.29 -5.32
N ALA A 162 -0.79 6.06 -4.03
CA ALA A 162 -1.72 6.49 -3.00
C ALA A 162 -1.58 7.99 -2.68
N TRP A 163 -2.71 8.61 -2.36
CA TRP A 163 -2.78 9.92 -1.72
C TRP A 163 -2.94 9.74 -0.21
N VAL A 164 -2.47 10.73 0.56
CA VAL A 164 -2.59 10.76 2.02
C VAL A 164 -3.70 11.71 2.43
N VAL A 165 -4.64 11.20 3.21
CA VAL A 165 -5.82 11.91 3.67
C VAL A 165 -5.82 11.91 5.19
N GLU A 166 -5.94 13.08 5.79
CA GLU A 166 -6.25 13.23 7.21
C GLU A 166 -7.77 13.22 7.37
N THR A 167 -8.31 12.36 8.22
CA THR A 167 -9.75 12.40 8.55
C THR A 167 -10.00 11.80 9.92
N GLY A 168 -10.92 12.38 10.70
CA GLY A 168 -11.16 11.90 12.05
C GLY A 168 -12.46 12.43 12.64
N PHE A 169 -12.75 12.04 13.88
CA PHE A 169 -13.96 12.46 14.56
C PHE A 169 -14.01 13.99 14.74
N LYS A 170 -12.90 14.58 15.20
CA LYS A 170 -12.76 16.02 15.51
C LYS A 170 -12.05 16.83 14.41
N THR A 171 -11.51 16.18 13.40
CA THR A 171 -10.73 16.81 12.33
C THR A 171 -11.54 16.84 11.03
N THR A 172 -11.56 18.01 10.39
CA THR A 172 -12.08 18.15 9.02
C THR A 172 -11.22 17.35 8.08
N THR A 173 -11.84 16.62 7.15
CA THR A 173 -11.06 15.82 6.18
C THR A 173 -10.22 16.73 5.29
N LYS A 174 -8.92 16.42 5.18
CA LYS A 174 -7.97 17.17 4.35
C LYS A 174 -7.12 16.22 3.53
N LEU A 175 -6.87 16.60 2.29
CA LEU A 175 -5.84 15.96 1.47
C LEU A 175 -4.47 16.53 1.88
N LEU A 176 -3.61 15.71 2.47
CA LEU A 176 -2.28 16.13 2.91
C LEU A 176 -1.24 16.04 1.80
N SER A 177 -1.32 14.99 0.98
CA SER A 177 -0.39 14.76 -0.12
C SER A 177 -1.04 13.95 -1.23
N THR A 178 -0.72 14.25 -2.48
CA THR A 178 -1.04 13.40 -3.64
C THR A 178 0.01 12.31 -3.89
N ARG A 179 1.02 12.22 -3.01
CA ARG A 179 2.15 11.31 -3.05
C ARG A 179 2.42 10.75 -1.66
N ALA A 180 1.98 9.53 -1.39
CA ALA A 180 2.23 8.90 -0.10
C ALA A 180 3.69 8.51 0.08
N ASP A 181 4.39 8.15 -0.99
CA ASP A 181 5.82 7.84 -0.99
C ASP A 181 6.72 9.01 -0.55
N THR A 182 6.24 10.25 -0.60
CA THR A 182 7.02 11.42 -0.14
C THR A 182 6.72 11.82 1.30
N LEU A 183 5.60 11.35 1.86
CA LEU A 183 5.12 11.74 3.19
C LEU A 183 5.23 10.60 4.21
N ALA A 184 4.99 9.36 3.79
CA ALA A 184 5.02 8.17 4.63
C ALA A 184 6.42 7.57 4.80
N THR A 185 7.38 7.87 3.91
CA THR A 185 8.78 7.49 4.14
C THR A 185 9.46 8.55 4.99
N VAL A 186 9.95 8.12 6.15
CA VAL A 186 10.89 8.83 7.02
C VAL A 186 11.86 9.67 6.17
N LYS A 187 11.90 10.99 6.39
CA LYS A 187 12.98 11.85 5.86
C LYS A 187 14.28 11.13 6.16
N ARG A 188 15.04 10.73 5.14
CA ARG A 188 16.41 10.25 5.34
C ARG A 188 17.15 11.36 6.06
N VAL A 189 17.36 11.22 7.37
CA VAL A 189 18.30 12.05 8.10
C VAL A 189 19.66 11.66 7.53
N PRO A 190 20.40 12.55 6.85
CA PRO A 190 21.76 12.24 6.48
C PRO A 190 22.50 11.94 7.79
N CYS A 191 22.85 10.66 7.99
CA CYS A 191 23.83 10.32 8.99
C CYS A 191 25.14 10.98 8.54
N ASN A 192 25.45 12.14 9.12
CA ASN A 192 26.80 12.65 9.17
C ASN A 192 27.59 11.72 10.10
N LEU A 193 27.90 10.52 9.61
CA LEU A 193 28.91 9.68 10.23
C LEU A 193 30.22 10.47 10.14
N PRO A 194 30.96 10.64 11.25
CA PRO A 194 32.29 11.22 11.18
C PRO A 194 33.11 10.41 10.17
N ASN A 195 33.86 11.13 9.31
CA ASN A 195 34.67 10.55 8.24
C ASN A 195 35.33 9.24 8.69
N MET A 196 34.86 8.11 8.15
CA MET A 196 35.39 6.77 8.46
C MET A 196 36.91 6.67 8.20
N GLU A 197 37.48 7.53 7.34
CA GLU A 197 38.93 7.63 7.11
C GLU A 197 39.73 8.01 8.37
N LEU A 198 39.15 8.73 9.34
CA LEU A 198 39.82 9.07 10.60
C LEU A 198 39.83 7.91 11.61
N LEU A 199 38.93 6.93 11.47
CA LEU A 199 38.91 5.74 12.32
C LEU A 199 39.92 4.68 11.84
N TYR A 200 40.11 4.55 10.53
CA TYR A 200 41.08 3.60 9.96
C TYR A 200 42.53 4.10 9.98
N SER A 201 42.78 5.41 10.01
CA SER A 201 44.14 5.97 10.07
C SER A 201 44.83 5.75 11.43
N ASN A 202 44.07 5.61 12.52
CA ASN A 202 44.64 5.34 13.86
C ASN A 202 45.02 3.86 14.09
N SER A 203 44.61 2.94 13.21
CA SER A 203 44.94 1.51 13.34
C SER A 203 46.39 1.18 12.93
N LYS A 204 47.05 2.05 12.15
CA LYS A 204 48.42 1.82 11.65
C LYS A 204 49.54 2.31 12.58
N ALA A 205 49.22 2.91 13.74
CA ALA A 205 50.20 3.48 14.66
C ALA A 205 50.57 2.60 15.87
N ARG A 206 50.02 1.38 16.02
CA ARG A 206 50.46 0.45 17.07
C ARG A 206 51.58 -0.45 16.56
N LYS A 207 52.83 -0.09 16.88
CA LYS A 207 53.98 -1.00 16.78
C LYS A 207 53.70 -2.29 17.59
N PRO A 208 54.04 -3.48 17.05
CA PRO A 208 53.91 -4.72 17.82
C PRO A 208 54.93 -4.70 18.96
N ARG A 209 54.45 -4.89 20.21
CA ARG A 209 55.35 -5.25 21.31
C ARG A 209 55.77 -6.70 21.09
N HIS A 210 57.07 -6.91 20.91
CA HIS A 210 57.69 -8.22 20.95
C HIS A 210 57.26 -8.98 22.21
N ALA A 211 56.74 -10.19 22.04
CA ALA A 211 56.58 -11.15 23.12
C ALA A 211 57.96 -11.72 23.46
N THR A 212 58.45 -11.41 24.65
CA THR A 212 59.65 -12.03 25.23
C THR A 212 59.34 -13.47 25.59
N LYS A 213 60.14 -14.38 25.05
CA LYS A 213 60.16 -15.82 25.34
C LYS A 213 60.45 -16.05 26.84
N LYS A 214 59.68 -16.92 27.50
CA LYS A 214 60.15 -17.67 28.68
C LYS A 214 59.57 -19.08 28.64
N ASP A 215 60.48 -20.03 28.50
CA ASP A 215 60.27 -21.46 28.72
C ASP A 215 59.71 -21.71 30.14
N THR A 216 58.94 -22.78 30.33
CA THR A 216 59.23 -23.88 31.28
C THR A 216 58.02 -24.83 31.34
N THR A 217 58.27 -26.06 30.90
CA THR A 217 57.66 -27.37 31.19
C THR A 217 56.59 -27.49 32.29
N LEU A 218 55.53 -28.28 32.05
CA LEU A 218 55.30 -29.54 32.81
C LEU A 218 54.23 -30.46 32.15
N ASN A 219 54.71 -31.65 31.77
CA ASN A 219 54.15 -33.00 31.87
C ASN A 219 52.66 -33.35 31.63
N ASN A 220 52.52 -34.31 30.72
CA ASN A 220 51.52 -35.38 30.58
C ASN A 220 50.89 -35.89 31.89
N THR A 221 49.59 -36.24 31.86
CA THR A 221 48.96 -37.55 32.18
C THR A 221 47.44 -37.39 31.90
N ALA A 222 46.84 -38.06 30.91
CA ALA A 222 45.96 -39.26 31.02
C ALA A 222 44.93 -39.18 32.17
N VAL A 223 43.68 -39.65 32.11
CA VAL A 223 42.84 -40.42 31.19
C VAL A 223 41.44 -40.47 31.85
N ALA A 224 40.39 -40.56 31.03
CA ALA A 224 39.09 -41.22 31.25
C ALA A 224 38.04 -40.78 32.30
N ASP A 225 36.80 -40.88 31.77
CA ASP A 225 35.56 -41.44 32.30
C ASP A 225 34.65 -40.67 33.28
N SER A 226 33.46 -40.36 32.74
CA SER A 226 32.12 -40.79 33.20
C SER A 226 31.78 -40.73 34.70
N ILE A 227 30.79 -39.91 35.06
CA ILE A 227 29.34 -40.23 35.19
C ILE A 227 28.57 -38.91 35.16
#